data_AF-V4BFV0-F1
#
_entry.id   AF-V4BFV0-F1
#
_cell.length_a   1.000
_cell.length_b   1.000
_cell.length_c   1.000
_cell.angle_alpha   90.00
_cell.angle_beta   90.00
_cell.angle_gamma   90.00
#
_symmetry.space_group_name_H-M   'P 1'
#
loop_
_entity.id
_entity.type
_entity.pdbx_description
1 polymer ?
#
loop_
_entity_poly.entity_id
_entity_poly.type
_entity_poly.pdbx_seq_one_letter_code
_entity_poly.pdbx_strand_id
1 'polypeptide(L)'
;MAKKRYLGFYLLTLFSCTRILVQSILLESDSEPQIGQEFTLTCNTSSVGINWYRNNIYIGWSENQYTIVKSDACNISTDPERYTFEHCGVKHELTIKSLNDLDDGSVWRCQNRQDSHFSNNFTLTVFTGQPRLFMNGQQLVCLYKAEQNSDMKFLPWKHSIDNELVREIEGYYISDTVYGLNMTNSQNNGGIYSCSVNDGGTVQKVVYNFIPQQAPHLYEPTLKGELQTGDNSTFTVTYLENNILNRFVNVSWYRAGQILETVDRVTIGEEPSTISHPYNNNIKLPGIKTILTIKSVIVTDQEFYSSQICNQNGCSLASFQLAIADDVNGEDSDINVTEAVIVAVLAVALLIVGIFVFIKCRKYRASKQSESCEQNVYDSTVPTPTPTPASVYDTLGTTENENGSSEYDRAIHVPSPASEYTTLGQQSQYENTANQPPSVYYNTLSGVSMTEKLKEETDNSNEYENPKGHKETGK
;
A
#
# COMPACT_ATOMS: atom_id res chain seq x y z
N MET A 1 -14.48 66.91 -36.29
CA MET A 1 -13.62 65.97 -37.04
C MET A 1 -12.70 65.20 -36.08
N ALA A 2 -13.21 64.22 -35.32
CA ALA A 2 -12.41 63.52 -34.30
C ALA A 2 -12.94 62.11 -34.02
N LYS A 3 -12.68 61.13 -34.91
CA LYS A 3 -13.08 59.72 -34.71
C LYS A 3 -12.38 58.68 -35.60
N LYS A 4 -11.11 58.90 -35.99
CA LYS A 4 -10.34 57.99 -36.89
C LYS A 4 -8.85 57.76 -36.54
N ARG A 5 -8.39 58.01 -35.30
CA ARG A 5 -6.96 57.85 -34.93
C ARG A 5 -6.62 56.83 -33.83
N TYR A 6 -7.59 56.19 -33.18
CA TYR A 6 -7.31 55.26 -32.07
C TYR A 6 -7.27 53.77 -32.42
N LEU A 7 -7.73 53.36 -33.61
CA LEU A 7 -7.78 51.93 -33.98
C LEU A 7 -6.42 51.34 -34.38
N GLY A 8 -5.49 52.16 -34.89
CA GLY A 8 -4.17 51.71 -35.34
C GLY A 8 -3.22 51.34 -34.19
N PHE A 9 -3.40 51.91 -32.99
CA PHE A 9 -2.52 51.63 -31.85
C PHE A 9 -2.86 50.33 -31.13
N TYR A 10 -4.15 49.95 -31.06
CA TYR A 10 -4.57 48.68 -30.47
C TYR A 10 -4.24 47.44 -31.32
N LEU A 11 -4.19 47.60 -32.66
CA LEU A 11 -3.81 46.51 -33.56
C LEU A 11 -2.30 46.24 -33.59
N LEU A 12 -1.44 47.21 -33.25
CA LEU A 12 0.00 46.96 -33.08
C LEU A 12 0.34 46.32 -31.73
N THR A 13 -0.34 46.69 -30.63
CA THR A 13 -0.07 46.09 -29.30
C THR A 13 -0.59 44.66 -29.14
N LEU A 14 -1.57 44.24 -29.93
CA LEU A 14 -2.02 42.85 -29.99
C LEU A 14 -1.10 41.92 -30.82
N PHE A 15 -0.24 42.46 -31.69
CA PHE A 15 0.79 41.67 -32.38
C PHE A 15 2.11 41.56 -31.61
N SER A 16 2.27 42.33 -30.53
CA SER A 16 3.22 42.04 -29.44
C SER A 16 2.63 41.06 -28.40
N CYS A 17 1.68 40.21 -28.82
CA CYS A 17 1.33 39.02 -28.06
C CYS A 17 2.58 38.13 -27.99
N THR A 18 3.17 38.12 -26.80
CA THR A 18 4.37 37.40 -26.41
C THR A 18 4.48 36.06 -27.12
N ARG A 19 5.48 35.92 -28.02
CA ARG A 19 6.14 34.64 -28.22
C ARG A 19 6.83 34.28 -26.91
N ILE A 20 6.07 33.74 -25.98
CA ILE A 20 6.60 32.85 -24.96
C ILE A 20 7.13 31.67 -25.77
N LEU A 21 8.41 31.77 -26.15
CA LEU A 21 9.18 30.63 -26.60
C LEU A 21 9.23 29.71 -25.40
N VAL A 22 8.30 28.74 -25.36
CA VAL A 22 8.30 27.66 -24.38
C VAL A 22 9.61 26.91 -24.59
N GLN A 23 10.60 27.20 -23.76
CA GLN A 23 11.87 26.51 -23.79
C GLN A 23 11.65 25.11 -23.25
N SER A 24 11.34 24.18 -24.16
CA SER A 24 11.33 22.76 -23.85
C SER A 24 12.75 22.21 -23.92
N ILE A 25 13.09 21.39 -22.93
CA ILE A 25 14.26 20.51 -22.96
C ILE A 25 13.72 19.08 -22.90
N LEU A 26 13.97 18.32 -23.96
CA LEU A 26 13.59 16.92 -24.06
C LEU A 26 14.87 16.08 -24.07
N LEU A 27 14.93 15.07 -23.19
CA LEU A 27 16.08 14.20 -23.00
C LEU A 27 15.71 12.78 -23.39
N GLU A 28 16.35 12.26 -24.44
CA GLU A 28 16.03 11.01 -25.13
C GLU A 28 17.28 10.12 -25.24
N SER A 29 17.06 8.81 -25.49
CA SER A 29 18.11 7.83 -25.73
C SER A 29 17.71 6.87 -26.85
N ASP A 30 18.63 6.59 -27.76
CA ASP A 30 18.35 5.86 -29.01
C ASP A 30 18.42 4.32 -28.86
N SER A 31 18.90 3.82 -27.70
CA SER A 31 19.07 2.40 -27.40
C SER A 31 18.86 2.09 -25.91
N GLU A 32 18.93 0.82 -25.52
CA GLU A 32 19.02 0.43 -24.12
C GLU A 32 20.49 0.33 -23.68
N PRO A 33 20.90 1.02 -22.60
CA PRO A 33 22.30 1.05 -22.15
C PRO A 33 22.76 -0.28 -21.55
N GLN A 34 23.93 -0.80 -21.97
CA GLN A 34 24.56 -1.99 -21.39
C GLN A 34 26.00 -1.69 -20.95
N ILE A 35 26.50 -2.37 -19.91
CA ILE A 35 27.90 -2.22 -19.47
C ILE A 35 28.88 -2.50 -20.62
N GLY A 36 29.94 -1.69 -20.67
CA GLY A 36 30.99 -1.77 -21.68
C GLY A 36 30.66 -1.05 -22.99
N GLN A 37 29.39 -0.83 -23.31
CA GLN A 37 28.96 -0.23 -24.58
C GLN A 37 29.00 1.30 -24.56
N GLU A 38 29.04 1.88 -25.77
CA GLU A 38 28.80 3.30 -25.98
C GLU A 38 27.31 3.62 -25.83
N PHE A 39 27.00 4.80 -25.26
CA PHE A 39 25.61 5.22 -25.06
C PHE A 39 25.45 6.72 -25.17
N THR A 40 24.46 7.16 -25.95
CA THR A 40 24.23 8.58 -26.26
C THR A 40 22.97 9.11 -25.60
N LEU A 41 23.13 10.18 -24.83
CA LEU A 41 22.06 11.01 -24.30
C LEU A 41 21.81 12.19 -25.24
N THR A 42 20.61 12.25 -25.83
CA THR A 42 20.18 13.33 -26.72
C THR A 42 19.41 14.39 -25.93
N CYS A 43 19.90 15.62 -25.88
CA CYS A 43 19.18 16.77 -25.37
C CYS A 43 18.68 17.68 -26.51
N ASN A 44 17.37 17.65 -26.77
CA ASN A 44 16.71 18.51 -27.74
C ASN A 44 16.22 19.80 -27.04
N THR A 45 16.66 20.97 -27.50
CA THR A 45 16.28 22.27 -26.90
C THR A 45 16.20 23.40 -27.93
N SER A 46 15.42 24.44 -27.60
CA SER A 46 15.44 25.73 -28.30
C SER A 46 16.54 26.69 -27.80
N SER A 47 17.34 26.29 -26.81
CA SER A 47 18.46 27.09 -26.31
C SER A 47 19.60 27.15 -27.32
N VAL A 48 20.43 28.18 -27.22
CA VAL A 48 21.70 28.29 -27.97
C VAL A 48 22.78 27.45 -27.30
N GLY A 49 22.66 27.12 -26.00
CA GLY A 49 23.62 26.29 -25.30
C GLY A 49 23.14 25.70 -23.97
N ILE A 50 23.81 24.63 -23.56
CA ILE A 50 23.48 23.80 -22.39
C ILE A 50 24.74 23.41 -21.60
N ASN A 51 24.52 23.07 -20.33
CA ASN A 51 25.46 22.40 -19.44
C ASN A 51 24.95 20.99 -19.15
N TRP A 52 25.86 20.02 -19.11
CA TRP A 52 25.58 18.65 -18.69
C TRP A 52 26.11 18.38 -17.28
N TYR A 53 25.29 17.70 -16.48
CA TYR A 53 25.66 17.23 -15.14
C TYR A 53 25.31 15.76 -14.97
N ARG A 54 26.03 15.10 -14.06
CA ARG A 54 25.77 13.74 -13.56
C ARG A 54 25.81 13.77 -12.05
N ASN A 55 24.73 13.42 -11.36
CA ASN A 55 24.63 13.50 -9.90
C ASN A 55 25.05 14.88 -9.35
N ASN A 56 24.69 15.95 -10.06
CA ASN A 56 25.12 17.35 -9.88
C ASN A 56 26.61 17.67 -10.12
N ILE A 57 27.46 16.68 -10.44
CA ILE A 57 28.82 16.91 -10.92
C ILE A 57 28.75 17.44 -12.35
N TYR A 58 29.40 18.57 -12.61
CA TYR A 58 29.44 19.19 -13.93
C TYR A 58 30.39 18.43 -14.87
N ILE A 59 29.91 18.06 -16.06
CA ILE A 59 30.65 17.25 -17.05
C ILE A 59 31.24 18.14 -18.15
N GLY A 60 30.45 19.08 -18.66
CA GLY A 60 30.84 19.96 -19.76
C GLY A 60 29.68 20.77 -20.32
N TRP A 61 29.95 21.55 -21.36
CA TRP A 61 28.98 22.42 -22.03
C TRP A 61 28.98 22.22 -23.54
N SER A 62 27.85 22.52 -24.17
CA SER A 62 27.75 22.59 -25.64
C SER A 62 26.92 23.80 -26.05
N GLU A 63 27.33 24.48 -27.11
CA GLU A 63 26.73 25.71 -27.62
C GLU A 63 26.66 25.67 -29.15
N ASN A 64 25.81 26.48 -29.75
CA ASN A 64 25.57 26.47 -31.18
C ASN A 64 26.70 27.16 -31.98
N GLN A 65 27.19 26.50 -33.02
CA GLN A 65 28.35 26.92 -33.83
C GLN A 65 28.20 28.24 -34.60
N TYR A 66 27.04 28.91 -34.58
CA TYR A 66 26.85 30.18 -35.28
C TYR A 66 27.55 31.40 -34.63
N THR A 67 28.06 31.28 -33.40
CA THR A 67 28.71 32.39 -32.65
C THR A 67 30.21 32.23 -32.45
N ILE A 68 30.78 31.04 -32.65
CA ILE A 68 32.18 30.70 -32.29
C ILE A 68 32.87 29.95 -33.44
N VAL A 69 34.19 30.11 -33.57
CA VAL A 69 35.02 29.37 -34.54
C VAL A 69 34.79 27.85 -34.39
N LYS A 70 34.67 27.15 -35.52
CA LYS A 70 34.16 25.76 -35.66
C LYS A 70 34.73 24.66 -34.74
N SER A 71 35.82 24.89 -34.00
CA SER A 71 36.45 23.91 -33.12
C SER A 71 35.90 23.89 -31.69
N ASP A 72 35.32 24.98 -31.19
CA ASP A 72 35.21 25.21 -29.74
C ASP A 72 33.78 25.12 -29.18
N ALA A 73 32.80 24.78 -30.01
CA ALA A 73 31.37 24.79 -29.65
C ALA A 73 30.92 23.63 -28.74
N CYS A 74 31.78 22.64 -28.54
CA CYS A 74 31.56 21.50 -27.66
C CYS A 74 32.75 21.40 -26.71
N ASN A 75 32.54 21.42 -25.39
CA ASN A 75 33.63 21.43 -24.42
C ASN A 75 33.37 20.45 -23.27
N ILE A 76 34.17 19.39 -23.22
CA ILE A 76 34.21 18.45 -22.11
C ILE A 76 35.18 18.99 -21.07
N SER A 77 34.66 19.30 -19.88
CA SER A 77 35.46 19.87 -18.79
C SER A 77 35.92 18.80 -17.78
N THR A 78 35.38 17.58 -17.85
CA THR A 78 35.73 16.45 -16.97
C THR A 78 35.76 15.17 -17.79
N ASP A 79 36.85 14.40 -17.67
CA ASP A 79 37.03 13.08 -18.29
C ASP A 79 36.76 13.03 -19.82
N PRO A 80 37.59 13.73 -20.64
CA PRO A 80 37.47 13.71 -22.11
C PRO A 80 37.85 12.36 -22.73
N GLU A 81 38.46 11.45 -21.96
CA GLU A 81 38.72 10.08 -22.40
C GLU A 81 37.43 9.25 -22.35
N ARG A 82 36.55 9.47 -21.38
CA ARG A 82 35.27 8.75 -21.25
C ARG A 82 34.10 9.34 -22.03
N TYR A 83 34.04 10.66 -22.22
CA TYR A 83 32.90 11.32 -22.87
C TYR A 83 33.24 11.84 -24.28
N THR A 84 32.21 12.01 -25.11
CA THR A 84 32.24 12.76 -26.38
C THR A 84 31.02 13.67 -26.43
N PHE A 85 31.17 14.91 -26.89
CA PHE A 85 30.03 15.75 -27.29
C PHE A 85 29.95 15.82 -28.80
N GLU A 86 28.77 15.51 -29.33
CA GLU A 86 28.46 15.60 -30.75
C GLU A 86 27.26 16.51 -31.00
N HIS A 87 27.10 16.95 -32.25
CA HIS A 87 25.95 17.73 -32.71
C HIS A 87 25.57 18.92 -31.81
N CYS A 88 26.50 19.83 -31.49
CA CYS A 88 26.22 20.97 -30.61
C CYS A 88 25.41 22.08 -31.31
N GLY A 89 24.10 22.22 -31.00
CA GLY A 89 23.31 23.35 -31.51
C GLY A 89 21.82 23.45 -31.15
N VAL A 90 21.00 22.47 -31.52
CA VAL A 90 19.54 22.44 -31.29
C VAL A 90 19.15 21.04 -30.79
N LYS A 91 19.65 20.02 -31.48
CA LYS A 91 20.06 18.77 -30.83
C LYS A 91 21.37 19.04 -30.08
N HIS A 92 21.66 18.30 -29.02
CA HIS A 92 22.96 18.23 -28.35
C HIS A 92 23.16 16.81 -27.85
N GLU A 93 24.25 16.16 -28.22
CA GLU A 93 24.48 14.74 -27.89
C GLU A 93 25.67 14.58 -26.94
N LEU A 94 25.46 13.83 -25.85
CA LEU A 94 26.50 13.39 -24.94
C LEU A 94 26.65 11.88 -25.06
N THR A 95 27.75 11.43 -25.67
CA THR A 95 28.11 10.02 -25.76
C THR A 95 29.04 9.64 -24.61
N ILE A 96 28.68 8.58 -23.89
CA ILE A 96 29.52 7.91 -22.89
C ILE A 96 30.18 6.73 -23.61
N LYS A 97 31.51 6.73 -23.78
CA LYS A 97 32.24 5.76 -24.62
C LYS A 97 32.33 4.35 -24.03
N SER A 98 32.09 4.19 -22.74
CA SER A 98 31.96 2.88 -22.12
C SER A 98 31.23 3.03 -20.79
N LEU A 99 30.02 2.48 -20.73
CA LEU A 99 29.22 2.45 -19.52
C LEU A 99 29.81 1.50 -18.48
N ASN A 100 29.80 1.90 -17.21
CA ASN A 100 30.18 1.04 -16.08
C ASN A 100 29.21 1.15 -14.90
N ASP A 101 29.44 0.35 -13.85
CA ASP A 101 28.55 0.24 -12.68
C ASP A 101 28.21 1.59 -12.03
N LEU A 102 29.09 2.59 -12.13
CA LEU A 102 28.84 3.92 -11.58
C LEU A 102 27.82 4.72 -12.39
N ASP A 103 27.68 4.44 -13.70
CA ASP A 103 26.73 5.12 -14.60
C ASP A 103 25.29 4.70 -14.31
N ASP A 104 25.11 3.51 -13.73
CA ASP A 104 23.81 3.01 -13.33
C ASP A 104 23.22 3.79 -12.15
N GLY A 105 21.92 4.04 -12.21
CA GLY A 105 21.20 4.88 -11.24
C GLY A 105 21.63 6.35 -11.23
N SER A 106 22.62 6.77 -12.04
CA SER A 106 23.07 8.15 -12.10
C SER A 106 21.99 9.05 -12.71
N VAL A 107 21.71 10.17 -12.06
CA VAL A 107 20.82 11.22 -12.58
C VAL A 107 21.63 12.15 -13.47
N TRP A 108 21.39 12.07 -14.77
CA TRP A 108 21.92 12.96 -15.78
C TRP A 108 21.00 14.16 -15.94
N ARG A 109 21.57 15.37 -16.03
CA ARG A 109 20.82 16.61 -16.23
C ARG A 109 21.35 17.36 -17.44
N CYS A 110 20.47 17.62 -18.39
CA CYS A 110 20.67 18.67 -19.39
C CYS A 110 20.02 19.96 -18.89
N GLN A 111 20.78 21.06 -18.85
CA GLN A 111 20.34 22.33 -18.28
C GLN A 111 20.71 23.49 -19.21
N ASN A 112 19.82 24.45 -19.44
CA ASN A 112 20.14 25.65 -20.21
C ASN A 112 21.30 26.42 -19.53
N ARG A 113 22.32 26.79 -20.33
CA ARG A 113 23.52 27.48 -19.86
C ARG A 113 23.23 28.89 -19.32
N GLN A 114 22.21 29.57 -19.86
CA GLN A 114 21.85 30.95 -19.50
C GLN A 114 20.77 31.04 -18.41
N ASP A 115 19.98 29.98 -18.22
CA ASP A 115 18.91 29.93 -17.21
C ASP A 115 18.84 28.55 -16.55
N SER A 116 19.23 28.47 -15.29
CA SER A 116 19.23 27.22 -14.51
C SER A 116 17.84 26.63 -14.23
N HIS A 117 16.77 27.41 -14.39
CA HIS A 117 15.41 26.92 -14.15
C HIS A 117 14.91 26.01 -15.29
N PHE A 118 15.48 26.13 -16.49
CA PHE A 118 15.20 25.22 -17.61
C PHE A 118 16.20 24.06 -17.59
N SER A 119 15.78 22.93 -17.04
CA SER A 119 16.54 21.67 -17.08
C SER A 119 15.62 20.47 -17.19
N ASN A 120 16.16 19.36 -17.70
CA ASN A 120 15.50 18.06 -17.69
C ASN A 120 16.47 17.01 -17.12
N ASN A 121 15.93 16.08 -16.33
CA ASN A 121 16.67 15.04 -15.62
C ASN A 121 16.30 13.66 -16.18
N PHE A 122 17.28 12.79 -16.32
CA PHE A 122 17.11 11.41 -16.76
C PHE A 122 17.94 10.48 -15.87
N THR A 123 17.31 9.50 -15.24
CA THR A 123 18.02 8.48 -14.46
C THR A 123 18.43 7.35 -15.38
N LEU A 124 19.73 7.22 -15.62
CA LEU A 124 20.28 6.18 -16.48
C LEU A 124 20.19 4.81 -15.78
N THR A 125 19.69 3.80 -16.49
CA THR A 125 19.48 2.44 -15.95
C THR A 125 20.27 1.44 -16.79
N VAL A 126 21.54 1.21 -16.45
CA VAL A 126 22.48 0.42 -17.27
C VAL A 126 22.32 -1.07 -17.00
N PHE A 127 22.04 -1.88 -18.02
CA PHE A 127 21.99 -3.33 -17.86
C PHE A 127 23.39 -3.91 -17.57
N THR A 128 23.53 -4.50 -16.39
CA THR A 128 24.75 -5.12 -15.85
C THR A 128 24.80 -6.64 -16.10
N GLY A 129 23.84 -7.18 -16.84
CA GLY A 129 23.58 -8.61 -16.91
C GLY A 129 22.94 -9.22 -15.65
N GLN A 130 22.75 -8.47 -14.55
CA GLN A 130 22.12 -8.96 -13.32
C GLN A 130 20.67 -8.47 -13.13
N PRO A 131 19.81 -9.25 -12.44
CA PRO A 131 18.45 -8.82 -12.13
C PRO A 131 18.44 -7.68 -11.10
N ARG A 132 17.49 -6.76 -11.24
CA ARG A 132 17.37 -5.52 -10.46
C ARG A 132 16.09 -5.53 -9.65
N LEU A 133 16.15 -5.07 -8.40
CA LEU A 133 14.96 -4.91 -7.55
C LEU A 133 14.73 -3.45 -7.17
N PHE A 134 13.49 -3.00 -7.32
CA PHE A 134 13.05 -1.69 -6.86
C PHE A 134 11.56 -1.71 -6.49
N MET A 135 11.14 -0.78 -5.65
CA MET A 135 9.73 -0.57 -5.31
C MET A 135 9.10 0.42 -6.30
N ASN A 136 7.95 0.04 -6.87
CA ASN A 136 7.07 0.92 -7.64
C ASN A 136 5.73 1.03 -6.89
N GLY A 137 5.60 2.05 -6.04
CA GLY A 137 4.48 2.16 -5.11
C GLY A 137 4.43 0.97 -4.15
N GLN A 138 3.35 0.17 -4.22
CA GLN A 138 3.15 -1.05 -3.42
C GLN A 138 3.58 -2.34 -4.17
N GLN A 139 4.29 -2.22 -5.28
CA GLN A 139 4.78 -3.36 -6.07
C GLN A 139 6.29 -3.47 -5.92
N LEU A 140 6.80 -4.67 -5.59
CA LEU A 140 8.22 -4.98 -5.71
C LEU A 140 8.44 -5.49 -7.14
N VAL A 141 9.31 -4.82 -7.89
CA VAL A 141 9.53 -5.07 -9.32
C VAL A 141 10.92 -5.65 -9.51
N CYS A 142 10.98 -6.75 -10.27
CA CYS A 142 12.21 -7.33 -10.78
C CYS A 142 12.36 -7.04 -12.28
N LEU A 143 13.44 -6.35 -12.65
CA LEU A 143 13.81 -6.07 -14.04
C LEU A 143 15.02 -6.92 -14.41
N TYR A 144 14.92 -7.66 -15.52
CA TYR A 144 16.04 -8.39 -16.11
C TYR A 144 15.91 -8.40 -17.63
N LYS A 145 17.02 -8.20 -18.33
CA LYS A 145 17.09 -8.36 -19.77
C LYS A 145 18.17 -9.39 -20.11
N ALA A 146 17.76 -10.39 -20.86
CA ALA A 146 18.61 -11.48 -21.29
C ALA A 146 19.58 -11.07 -22.40
N GLU A 147 20.66 -11.83 -22.55
CA GLU A 147 21.51 -11.73 -23.74
C GLU A 147 20.77 -12.25 -24.98
N GLN A 148 21.24 -11.88 -26.19
CA GLN A 148 20.53 -12.27 -27.42
C GLN A 148 20.52 -13.80 -27.60
N ASN A 149 19.32 -14.36 -27.82
CA ASN A 149 19.03 -15.78 -28.08
C ASN A 149 19.11 -16.72 -26.86
N SER A 150 19.07 -16.21 -25.62
CA SER A 150 18.96 -17.08 -24.45
C SER A 150 17.51 -17.39 -24.07
N ASP A 151 17.30 -18.59 -23.49
CA ASP A 151 16.01 -19.02 -22.94
C ASP A 151 15.89 -18.50 -21.50
N MET A 152 15.41 -17.26 -21.38
CA MET A 152 15.28 -16.54 -20.11
C MET A 152 13.94 -16.84 -19.44
N LYS A 153 13.98 -17.09 -18.13
CA LYS A 153 12.78 -17.29 -17.32
C LYS A 153 12.95 -16.77 -15.90
N PHE A 154 12.03 -15.92 -15.45
CA PHE A 154 11.89 -15.60 -14.02
C PHE A 154 11.44 -16.83 -13.24
N LEU A 155 12.10 -17.06 -12.11
CA LEU A 155 11.72 -18.06 -11.12
C LEU A 155 10.77 -17.43 -10.08
N PRO A 156 9.96 -18.23 -9.36
CA PRO A 156 9.11 -17.72 -8.29
C PRO A 156 9.92 -16.92 -7.26
N TRP A 157 9.31 -15.85 -6.76
CA TRP A 157 9.91 -15.04 -5.70
C TRP A 157 10.10 -15.89 -4.45
N LYS A 158 11.18 -15.64 -3.70
CA LYS A 158 11.39 -16.26 -2.39
C LYS A 158 11.31 -15.20 -1.31
N HIS A 159 10.50 -15.45 -0.28
CA HIS A 159 10.43 -14.63 0.93
C HIS A 159 11.12 -15.38 2.06
N SER A 160 12.06 -14.71 2.73
CA SER A 160 12.87 -15.27 3.81
C SER A 160 12.96 -14.33 5.00
N ILE A 161 12.99 -14.89 6.21
CA ILE A 161 13.20 -14.17 7.47
C ILE A 161 14.32 -14.91 8.20
N ASP A 162 15.32 -14.17 8.69
CA ASP A 162 16.53 -14.71 9.34
C ASP A 162 17.21 -15.85 8.55
N ASN A 163 17.20 -15.73 7.22
CA ASN A 163 17.65 -16.70 6.21
C ASN A 163 16.84 -18.00 6.10
N GLU A 164 15.79 -18.21 6.90
CA GLU A 164 14.83 -19.30 6.69
C GLU A 164 13.85 -18.96 5.55
N LEU A 165 13.50 -19.94 4.72
CA LEU A 165 12.49 -19.77 3.68
C LEU A 165 11.09 -19.76 4.31
N VAL A 166 10.41 -18.61 4.22
CA VAL A 166 9.01 -18.48 4.62
C VAL A 166 8.12 -19.18 3.60
N ARG A 167 8.27 -18.78 2.32
CA ARG A 167 7.50 -19.31 1.19
C ARG A 167 8.13 -18.93 -0.15
N GLU A 168 7.71 -19.65 -1.19
CA GLU A 168 7.83 -19.19 -2.57
C GLU A 168 6.52 -18.53 -3.01
N ILE A 169 6.59 -17.53 -3.89
CA ILE A 169 5.46 -16.72 -4.32
C ILE A 169 5.51 -16.54 -5.84
N GLU A 170 4.46 -16.95 -6.54
CA GLU A 170 4.29 -16.60 -7.94
C GLU A 170 4.03 -15.10 -8.06
N GLY A 171 4.93 -14.42 -8.78
CA GLY A 171 4.74 -13.05 -9.26
C GLY A 171 3.92 -13.04 -10.55
N TYR A 172 3.81 -11.85 -11.14
CA TYR A 172 3.12 -11.63 -12.42
C TYR A 172 4.05 -10.94 -13.41
N TYR A 173 3.97 -11.32 -14.68
CA TYR A 173 4.71 -10.66 -15.75
C TYR A 173 4.03 -9.33 -16.09
N ILE A 174 4.81 -8.24 -16.04
CA ILE A 174 4.45 -6.92 -16.56
C ILE A 174 4.89 -6.83 -18.03
N SER A 175 6.03 -7.43 -18.35
CA SER A 175 6.54 -7.71 -19.70
C SER A 175 7.51 -8.89 -19.64
N ASP A 176 8.03 -9.34 -20.77
CA ASP A 176 9.03 -10.42 -20.84
C ASP A 176 10.32 -10.10 -20.05
N THR A 177 10.62 -8.82 -19.82
CA THR A 177 11.78 -8.34 -19.05
C THR A 177 11.43 -7.87 -17.63
N VAL A 178 10.16 -7.86 -17.24
CA VAL A 178 9.69 -7.28 -15.97
C VAL A 178 8.71 -8.20 -15.25
N TYR A 179 9.09 -8.66 -14.06
CA TYR A 179 8.30 -9.53 -13.20
C TYR A 179 7.98 -8.81 -11.88
N GLY A 180 6.72 -8.69 -11.54
CA GLY A 180 6.23 -7.97 -10.36
C GLY A 180 5.76 -8.90 -9.24
N LEU A 181 5.79 -8.38 -8.01
CA LEU A 181 5.18 -8.94 -6.81
C LEU A 181 4.38 -7.86 -6.10
N ASN A 182 3.13 -8.16 -5.72
CA ASN A 182 2.27 -7.20 -5.03
C ASN A 182 2.48 -7.28 -3.51
N MET A 183 2.82 -6.14 -2.89
CA MET A 183 3.16 -6.03 -1.46
C MET A 183 1.98 -5.56 -0.60
N THR A 184 0.77 -5.44 -1.15
CA THR A 184 -0.45 -4.97 -0.46
C THR A 184 -0.91 -5.80 0.74
N ASN A 185 -0.51 -7.07 0.83
CA ASN A 185 -0.94 -7.95 1.92
C ASN A 185 -0.07 -7.73 3.16
N SER A 186 -0.68 -7.44 4.32
CA SER A 186 0.01 -7.33 5.62
C SER A 186 0.70 -8.62 6.08
N GLN A 187 0.49 -9.73 5.38
CA GLN A 187 1.22 -10.99 5.56
C GLN A 187 2.59 -11.03 4.83
N ASN A 188 2.91 -10.00 4.05
CA ASN A 188 4.22 -9.80 3.40
C ASN A 188 5.17 -8.91 4.24
N ASN A 189 4.90 -8.75 5.54
CA ASN A 189 5.65 -7.85 6.41
C ASN A 189 7.08 -8.33 6.68
N GLY A 190 8.06 -7.49 6.36
CA GLY A 190 9.45 -7.70 6.77
C GLY A 190 10.19 -8.77 5.96
N GLY A 191 11.49 -8.85 6.20
CA GLY A 191 12.34 -9.89 5.65
C GLY A 191 12.86 -9.62 4.24
N ILE A 192 13.57 -10.62 3.72
CA ILE A 192 14.30 -10.58 2.47
C ILE A 192 13.43 -11.20 1.38
N TYR A 193 13.16 -10.43 0.34
CA TYR A 193 12.57 -10.90 -0.90
C TYR A 193 13.69 -11.10 -1.92
N SER A 194 13.69 -12.23 -2.62
CA SER A 194 14.61 -12.45 -3.72
C SER A 194 13.91 -12.78 -5.02
N CYS A 195 14.31 -12.08 -6.07
CA CYS A 195 14.03 -12.44 -7.45
C CYS A 195 15.20 -13.27 -7.98
N SER A 196 14.86 -14.32 -8.72
CA SER A 196 15.84 -15.11 -9.46
C SER A 196 15.42 -15.27 -10.90
N VAL A 197 16.41 -15.27 -11.79
CA VAL A 197 16.23 -15.44 -13.23
C VAL A 197 17.15 -16.56 -13.67
N ASN A 198 16.60 -17.54 -14.38
CA ASN A 198 17.40 -18.49 -15.13
C ASN A 198 17.62 -17.91 -16.52
N ASP A 199 18.87 -17.74 -16.92
CA ASP A 199 19.26 -17.25 -18.24
C ASP A 199 20.23 -18.23 -18.89
N GLY A 200 19.79 -18.97 -19.90
CA GLY A 200 20.60 -19.97 -20.59
C GLY A 200 21.13 -21.11 -19.69
N GLY A 201 20.48 -21.37 -18.55
CA GLY A 201 20.92 -22.34 -17.54
C GLY A 201 21.68 -21.73 -16.36
N THR A 202 22.04 -20.45 -16.41
CA THR A 202 22.68 -19.72 -15.31
C THR A 202 21.62 -19.05 -14.44
N VAL A 203 21.53 -19.42 -13.16
CA VAL A 203 20.60 -18.77 -12.23
C VAL A 203 21.25 -17.55 -11.58
N GLN A 204 20.73 -16.38 -11.90
CA GLN A 204 21.08 -15.12 -11.27
C GLN A 204 20.09 -14.78 -10.15
N LYS A 205 20.56 -14.10 -9.09
CA LYS A 205 19.74 -13.78 -7.92
C LYS A 205 20.07 -12.40 -7.38
N VAL A 206 19.03 -11.65 -7.06
CA VAL A 206 19.09 -10.36 -6.38
C VAL A 206 18.17 -10.39 -5.15
N VAL A 207 18.55 -9.65 -4.11
CA VAL A 207 17.83 -9.62 -2.82
C VAL A 207 17.43 -8.19 -2.46
N TYR A 208 16.27 -8.04 -1.83
CA TYR A 208 15.74 -6.78 -1.34
C TYR A 208 15.18 -6.99 0.07
N ASN A 209 15.71 -6.26 1.05
CA ASN A 209 15.21 -6.30 2.42
C ASN A 209 14.05 -5.32 2.55
N PHE A 210 12.82 -5.84 2.60
CA PHE A 210 11.61 -5.01 2.65
C PHE A 210 11.26 -4.65 4.09
N ILE A 211 11.28 -3.36 4.40
CA ILE A 211 10.83 -2.82 5.69
C ILE A 211 9.50 -2.09 5.46
N PRO A 212 8.34 -2.69 5.82
CA PRO A 212 7.03 -2.10 5.54
C PRO A 212 6.79 -0.83 6.35
N GLN A 213 6.51 0.28 5.65
CA GLN A 213 6.08 1.55 6.26
C GLN A 213 4.56 1.58 6.41
N GLN A 214 4.05 0.88 7.43
CA GLN A 214 2.61 0.79 7.71
C GLN A 214 2.31 0.83 9.21
N ALA A 215 1.02 1.00 9.54
CA ALA A 215 0.52 0.92 10.91
C ALA A 215 0.76 -0.49 11.52
N PRO A 216 0.87 -0.62 12.86
CA PRO A 216 1.17 -1.89 13.52
C PRO A 216 0.12 -2.96 13.21
N HIS A 217 0.52 -4.17 12.83
CA HIS A 217 -0.44 -5.26 12.59
C HIS A 217 -0.83 -5.92 13.92
N LEU A 218 -2.14 -5.97 14.18
CA LEU A 218 -2.71 -6.51 15.43
C LEU A 218 -3.20 -7.94 15.22
N TYR A 219 -2.89 -8.79 16.20
CA TYR A 219 -3.43 -10.14 16.31
C TYR A 219 -4.66 -10.11 17.21
N GLU A 220 -5.53 -11.12 17.06
CA GLU A 220 -6.85 -11.12 17.69
C GLU A 220 -6.78 -10.92 19.22
N PRO A 221 -7.64 -10.05 19.80
CA PRO A 221 -7.69 -9.84 21.24
C PRO A 221 -8.11 -11.14 21.92
N THR A 222 -7.26 -11.63 22.84
CA THR A 222 -7.58 -12.83 23.62
C THR A 222 -8.16 -12.44 24.97
N LEU A 223 -9.36 -12.96 25.28
CA LEU A 223 -9.93 -12.99 26.63
C LEU A 223 -9.74 -14.39 27.23
N LYS A 224 -9.44 -14.46 28.53
CA LYS A 224 -9.34 -15.73 29.27
C LYS A 224 -10.66 -16.10 29.95
N GLY A 225 -11.41 -17.00 29.32
CA GLY A 225 -12.57 -17.68 29.92
C GLY A 225 -13.86 -16.87 29.95
N GLU A 226 -14.92 -17.51 30.45
CA GLU A 226 -16.15 -16.84 30.90
C GLU A 226 -15.86 -16.15 32.23
N LEU A 227 -16.49 -14.99 32.47
CA LEU A 227 -16.21 -14.13 33.62
C LEU A 227 -17.45 -13.99 34.51
N GLN A 228 -17.26 -14.13 35.81
CA GLN A 228 -18.26 -13.84 36.83
C GLN A 228 -17.95 -12.51 37.53
N THR A 229 -18.94 -11.97 38.25
CA THR A 229 -18.74 -10.78 39.07
C THR A 229 -17.76 -11.09 40.21
N GLY A 230 -16.72 -10.26 40.36
CA GLY A 230 -15.64 -10.44 41.34
C GLY A 230 -14.36 -11.05 40.78
N ASP A 231 -14.39 -11.61 39.57
CA ASP A 231 -13.19 -12.16 38.91
C ASP A 231 -12.19 -11.08 38.50
N ASN A 232 -10.93 -11.49 38.28
CA ASN A 232 -9.93 -10.67 37.63
C ASN A 232 -9.89 -11.03 36.14
N SER A 233 -10.32 -10.12 35.27
CA SER A 233 -10.21 -10.31 33.82
C SER A 233 -8.87 -9.80 33.30
N THR A 234 -8.30 -10.51 32.32
CA THR A 234 -7.09 -10.09 31.59
C THR A 234 -7.33 -10.23 30.10
N PHE A 235 -7.17 -9.13 29.39
CA PHE A 235 -7.27 -9.02 27.93
C PHE A 235 -5.88 -8.75 27.37
N THR A 236 -5.57 -9.36 26.24
CA THR A 236 -4.24 -9.21 25.64
C THR A 236 -4.35 -9.00 24.15
N VAL A 237 -3.70 -7.93 23.65
CA VAL A 237 -3.53 -7.67 22.22
C VAL A 237 -2.06 -7.77 21.91
N THR A 238 -1.73 -8.64 20.96
CA THR A 238 -0.35 -8.85 20.51
C THR A 238 -0.16 -8.16 19.17
N TYR A 239 0.99 -7.51 18.96
CA TYR A 239 1.32 -6.81 17.72
C TYR A 239 2.78 -6.99 17.31
N LEU A 240 3.03 -6.89 16.00
CA LEU A 240 4.38 -6.84 15.44
C LEU A 240 4.90 -5.40 15.43
N GLU A 241 6.02 -5.16 16.11
CA GLU A 241 6.82 -3.95 15.91
C GLU A 241 7.95 -4.26 14.91
N ASN A 242 7.73 -3.93 13.64
CA ASN A 242 8.68 -4.18 12.55
C ASN A 242 9.99 -3.37 12.67
N ASN A 243 10.16 -2.54 13.70
CA ASN A 243 11.36 -1.75 13.95
C ASN A 243 11.57 -1.48 15.46
N ILE A 244 12.00 -2.52 16.19
CA ILE A 244 12.33 -2.50 17.64
C ILE A 244 13.34 -1.39 18.02
N LEU A 245 14.07 -0.85 17.03
CA LEU A 245 15.05 0.22 17.21
C LEU A 245 14.45 1.65 17.11
N ASN A 246 13.24 1.80 16.57
CA ASN A 246 12.58 3.11 16.42
C ASN A 246 11.28 3.18 17.25
N ARG A 247 11.45 3.09 18.57
CA ARG A 247 10.43 2.86 19.62
C ARG A 247 9.42 4.00 19.85
N PHE A 248 8.88 4.59 18.78
CA PHE A 248 7.76 5.52 18.88
C PHE A 248 6.44 4.80 18.57
N VAL A 249 6.21 3.68 19.27
CA VAL A 249 4.89 3.06 19.37
C VAL A 249 4.20 3.61 20.61
N ASN A 250 2.99 4.14 20.43
CA ASN A 250 2.12 4.54 21.52
C ASN A 250 0.97 3.53 21.63
N VAL A 251 0.75 2.99 22.83
CA VAL A 251 -0.33 2.06 23.14
C VAL A 251 -1.32 2.78 24.06
N SER A 252 -2.59 2.77 23.67
CA SER A 252 -3.67 3.39 24.45
C SER A 252 -4.86 2.45 24.51
N TRP A 253 -5.41 2.29 25.71
CA TRP A 253 -6.60 1.49 25.93
C TRP A 253 -7.79 2.39 26.17
N TYR A 254 -8.98 1.96 25.74
CA TYR A 254 -10.21 2.71 25.85
C TYR A 254 -11.35 1.82 26.37
N ARG A 255 -12.31 2.47 27.03
CA ARG A 255 -13.59 1.92 27.49
C ARG A 255 -14.69 2.89 27.07
N ALA A 256 -15.68 2.42 26.32
CA ALA A 256 -16.75 3.25 25.75
C ALA A 256 -16.26 4.55 25.04
N GLY A 257 -15.06 4.48 24.43
CA GLY A 257 -14.41 5.61 23.75
C GLY A 257 -13.64 6.58 24.65
N GLN A 258 -13.66 6.40 25.98
CA GLN A 258 -12.83 7.16 26.93
C GLN A 258 -11.50 6.43 27.16
N ILE A 259 -10.39 7.19 27.28
CA ILE A 259 -9.08 6.61 27.55
C ILE A 259 -9.03 5.98 28.96
N LEU A 260 -8.44 4.80 29.06
CA LEU A 260 -8.19 4.12 30.32
C LEU A 260 -6.79 4.48 30.83
N GLU A 261 -6.74 5.04 32.02
CA GLU A 261 -5.52 5.22 32.80
C GLU A 261 -5.37 4.07 33.82
N THR A 262 -4.14 3.82 34.27
CA THR A 262 -3.88 2.86 35.35
C THR A 262 -4.41 3.40 36.67
N VAL A 263 -5.43 2.75 37.22
CA VAL A 263 -6.12 3.08 38.48
C VAL A 263 -6.29 1.81 39.33
N ASP A 264 -6.71 1.89 40.59
CA ASP A 264 -6.67 0.75 41.54
C ASP A 264 -7.19 -0.60 40.98
N ARG A 265 -8.29 -0.55 40.22
CA ARG A 265 -8.92 -1.70 39.55
C ARG A 265 -8.40 -2.00 38.13
N VAL A 266 -7.70 -1.09 37.46
CA VAL A 266 -7.28 -1.23 36.05
C VAL A 266 -5.76 -1.10 35.94
N THR A 267 -5.09 -2.14 35.46
CA THR A 267 -3.64 -2.08 35.20
C THR A 267 -3.36 -2.37 33.74
N ILE A 268 -2.62 -1.47 33.09
CA ILE A 268 -2.12 -1.63 31.72
C ILE A 268 -0.63 -1.96 31.79
N GLY A 269 -0.18 -2.91 30.97
CA GLY A 269 1.24 -3.27 30.85
C GLY A 269 1.60 -3.82 29.48
N GLU A 270 2.88 -4.04 29.25
CA GLU A 270 3.43 -4.62 28.03
C GLU A 270 4.49 -5.67 28.38
N GLU A 271 4.51 -6.78 27.63
CA GLU A 271 5.54 -7.81 27.72
C GLU A 271 6.02 -8.25 26.32
N PRO A 272 7.29 -8.69 26.18
CA PRO A 272 7.76 -9.33 24.96
C PRO A 272 6.93 -10.58 24.64
N SER A 273 6.63 -10.78 23.37
CA SER A 273 5.88 -11.92 22.87
C SER A 273 6.55 -12.55 21.65
N THR A 274 6.14 -13.78 21.33
CA THR A 274 6.54 -14.46 20.08
C THR A 274 5.30 -14.78 19.27
N ILE A 275 5.37 -14.47 17.98
CA ILE A 275 4.24 -14.58 17.06
C ILE A 275 4.64 -15.56 15.96
N SER A 276 3.83 -16.59 15.72
CA SER A 276 4.05 -17.51 14.58
C SER A 276 3.82 -16.78 13.26
N HIS A 277 4.73 -16.95 12.30
CA HIS A 277 4.53 -16.40 10.95
C HIS A 277 3.31 -17.07 10.27
N PRO A 278 2.37 -16.33 9.67
CA PRO A 278 1.09 -16.88 9.19
C PRO A 278 1.20 -17.97 8.10
N TYR A 279 2.35 -18.05 7.42
CA TYR A 279 2.63 -19.09 6.41
C TYR A 279 3.60 -20.18 6.88
N ASN A 280 4.30 -19.99 8.00
CA ASN A 280 5.28 -20.96 8.50
C ASN A 280 5.36 -20.86 10.03
N ASN A 281 4.63 -21.74 10.73
CA ASN A 281 4.50 -21.72 12.18
C ASN A 281 5.82 -21.98 12.94
N ASN A 282 6.88 -22.44 12.27
CA ASN A 282 8.20 -22.63 12.88
C ASN A 282 8.92 -21.28 13.07
N ILE A 283 8.71 -20.34 12.15
CA ILE A 283 9.28 -18.99 12.22
C ILE A 283 8.57 -18.21 13.32
N LYS A 284 9.33 -17.78 14.33
CA LYS A 284 8.86 -16.96 15.46
C LYS A 284 9.33 -15.54 15.30
N LEU A 285 8.40 -14.64 15.04
CA LEU A 285 8.67 -13.21 14.98
C LEU A 285 8.65 -12.62 16.40
N PRO A 286 9.56 -11.69 16.73
CA PRO A 286 9.47 -10.90 17.96
C PRO A 286 8.27 -9.95 17.86
N GLY A 287 7.47 -9.91 18.91
CA GLY A 287 6.33 -8.99 19.03
C GLY A 287 6.22 -8.42 20.43
N ILE A 288 5.27 -7.51 20.61
CA ILE A 288 4.90 -6.97 21.92
C ILE A 288 3.45 -7.35 22.19
N LYS A 289 3.17 -7.71 23.44
CA LYS A 289 1.83 -8.02 23.92
C LYS A 289 1.46 -6.99 24.97
N THR A 290 0.50 -6.13 24.63
CA THR A 290 -0.12 -5.23 25.60
C THR A 290 -1.23 -5.96 26.35
N ILE A 291 -1.33 -5.67 27.64
CA ILE A 291 -2.16 -6.37 28.62
C ILE A 291 -3.02 -5.33 29.34
N LEU A 292 -4.34 -5.50 29.28
CA LEU A 292 -5.30 -4.80 30.13
C LEU A 292 -5.81 -5.80 31.17
N THR A 293 -5.64 -5.50 32.45
CA THR A 293 -6.23 -6.29 33.55
C THR A 293 -7.24 -5.45 34.32
N ILE A 294 -8.45 -5.98 34.48
CA ILE A 294 -9.52 -5.41 35.30
C ILE A 294 -9.69 -6.30 36.53
N LYS A 295 -9.45 -5.75 37.71
CA LYS A 295 -9.55 -6.45 38.99
C LYS A 295 -10.97 -6.37 39.55
N SER A 296 -11.46 -7.51 40.03
CA SER A 296 -12.81 -7.67 40.59
C SER A 296 -13.87 -7.02 39.72
N VAL A 297 -14.05 -7.56 38.51
CA VAL A 297 -15.00 -7.10 37.49
C VAL A 297 -16.42 -7.03 38.07
N ILE A 298 -17.17 -5.97 37.73
CA ILE A 298 -18.56 -5.77 38.15
C ILE A 298 -19.45 -5.53 36.93
N VAL A 299 -20.77 -5.72 37.07
CA VAL A 299 -21.76 -5.60 35.98
C VAL A 299 -21.60 -4.30 35.16
N THR A 300 -21.28 -3.17 35.80
CA THR A 300 -21.07 -1.90 35.08
C THR A 300 -19.86 -1.91 34.15
N ASP A 301 -18.93 -2.86 34.26
CA ASP A 301 -17.78 -2.98 33.36
C ASP A 301 -18.15 -3.67 32.03
N GLN A 302 -19.38 -4.15 31.85
CA GLN A 302 -19.87 -4.83 30.64
C GLN A 302 -20.02 -3.87 29.43
N GLU A 303 -18.92 -3.33 28.95
CA GLU A 303 -18.84 -2.31 27.90
C GLU A 303 -17.94 -2.74 26.72
N PHE A 304 -17.86 -1.88 25.72
CA PHE A 304 -16.87 -2.01 24.64
C PHE A 304 -15.51 -1.47 25.08
N TYR A 305 -14.49 -2.30 24.92
CA TYR A 305 -13.10 -1.96 25.13
C TYR A 305 -12.34 -1.99 23.81
N SER A 306 -11.33 -1.14 23.69
CA SER A 306 -10.42 -1.19 22.54
C SER A 306 -8.99 -0.86 22.91
N SER A 307 -8.05 -1.51 22.23
CA SER A 307 -6.63 -1.17 22.25
C SER A 307 -6.28 -0.50 20.93
N GLN A 308 -5.77 0.73 21.00
CA GLN A 308 -5.22 1.46 19.87
C GLN A 308 -3.69 1.45 19.98
N ILE A 309 -3.03 1.05 18.91
CA ILE A 309 -1.57 0.96 18.85
C ILE A 309 -1.12 1.74 17.63
N CYS A 310 -0.37 2.82 17.85
CA CYS A 310 0.03 3.81 16.86
C CYS A 310 1.54 3.83 16.67
N ASN A 311 2.01 3.97 15.43
CA ASN A 311 3.39 4.32 15.11
C ASN A 311 3.43 5.54 14.16
N GLN A 312 4.62 5.95 13.73
CA GLN A 312 4.81 7.07 12.79
C GLN A 312 4.09 6.92 11.42
N ASN A 313 3.66 5.70 11.06
CA ASN A 313 2.98 5.39 9.79
C ASN A 313 1.45 5.24 9.95
N GLY A 314 0.90 5.34 11.17
CA GLY A 314 -0.54 5.25 11.44
C GLY A 314 -0.89 4.43 12.69
N CYS A 315 -2.19 4.23 12.89
CA CYS A 315 -2.75 3.52 14.05
C CYS A 315 -3.59 2.32 13.62
N SER A 316 -3.56 1.27 14.42
CA SER A 316 -4.48 0.13 14.33
C SER A 316 -5.30 0.02 15.62
N LEU A 317 -6.50 -0.55 15.50
CA LEU A 317 -7.46 -0.68 16.60
C LEU A 317 -7.95 -2.13 16.69
N ALA A 318 -7.85 -2.74 17.87
CA ALA A 318 -8.51 -4.00 18.20
C ALA A 318 -9.56 -3.74 19.26
N SER A 319 -10.78 -4.24 19.06
CA SER A 319 -11.92 -4.00 19.95
C SER A 319 -12.58 -5.31 20.37
N PHE A 320 -13.13 -5.36 21.58
CA PHE A 320 -13.98 -6.44 22.06
C PHE A 320 -15.08 -5.90 22.96
N GLN A 321 -16.15 -6.68 23.13
CA GLN A 321 -17.17 -6.42 24.12
C GLN A 321 -16.89 -7.30 25.34
N LEU A 322 -16.87 -6.71 26.53
CA LEU A 322 -16.87 -7.50 27.75
C LEU A 322 -18.27 -8.07 27.96
N ALA A 323 -18.36 -9.39 28.15
CA ALA A 323 -19.56 -10.07 28.61
C ALA A 323 -19.24 -10.71 29.96
N ILE A 324 -20.09 -10.45 30.95
CA ILE A 324 -20.05 -11.08 32.26
C ILE A 324 -21.23 -12.07 32.24
N ALA A 325 -21.01 -13.29 32.70
CA ALA A 325 -22.12 -14.21 32.91
C ALA A 325 -22.98 -13.62 34.04
N ASP A 326 -24.24 -13.30 33.73
CA ASP A 326 -25.23 -13.05 34.78
C ASP A 326 -25.26 -14.30 35.66
N ASP A 327 -25.01 -14.12 36.95
CA ASP A 327 -25.18 -15.17 37.94
C ASP A 327 -26.69 -15.38 38.14
N VAL A 328 -27.31 -16.05 37.17
CA VAL A 328 -28.67 -16.60 37.27
C VAL A 328 -28.63 -17.84 38.17
N ASN A 329 -28.05 -17.65 39.36
CA ASN A 329 -28.54 -18.28 40.57
C ASN A 329 -30.00 -17.83 40.69
N GLY A 330 -30.88 -18.63 40.10
CA GLY A 330 -32.31 -18.54 40.31
C GLY A 330 -32.59 -18.80 41.78
N GLU A 331 -32.62 -17.73 42.58
CA GLU A 331 -33.72 -17.63 43.51
C GLU A 331 -34.99 -17.82 42.68
N ASP A 332 -35.77 -18.83 43.06
CA ASP A 332 -37.09 -19.10 42.50
C ASP A 332 -37.97 -17.86 42.74
N SER A 333 -37.89 -16.89 41.82
CA SER A 333 -39.07 -16.11 41.49
C SER A 333 -40.05 -17.09 40.87
N ASP A 334 -40.85 -17.71 41.74
CA ASP A 334 -42.12 -18.33 41.41
C ASP A 334 -42.89 -17.31 40.59
N ILE A 335 -42.71 -17.36 39.26
CA ILE A 335 -43.53 -16.62 38.30
C ILE A 335 -44.90 -17.18 38.53
N ASN A 336 -45.70 -16.42 39.29
CA ASN A 336 -46.98 -16.82 39.81
C ASN A 336 -47.88 -17.14 38.61
N VAL A 337 -47.90 -18.41 38.20
CA VAL A 337 -48.51 -18.88 36.94
C VAL A 337 -49.96 -18.44 36.87
N THR A 338 -50.59 -18.32 38.04
CA THR A 338 -51.87 -17.69 38.30
C THR A 338 -52.05 -16.32 37.62
N GLU A 339 -51.12 -15.36 37.75
CA GLU A 339 -51.25 -14.02 37.14
C GLU A 339 -51.10 -14.06 35.62
N ALA A 340 -50.12 -14.80 35.08
CA ALA A 340 -49.96 -14.96 33.64
C ALA A 340 -51.19 -15.63 32.99
N VAL A 341 -51.77 -16.64 33.66
CA VAL A 341 -53.02 -17.29 33.24
C VAL A 341 -54.21 -16.33 33.37
N ILE A 342 -54.31 -15.52 34.42
CA ILE A 342 -55.38 -14.51 34.57
C ILE A 342 -55.32 -13.49 33.42
N VAL A 343 -54.13 -12.97 33.07
CA VAL A 343 -53.96 -12.02 31.96
C VAL A 343 -54.34 -12.67 30.62
N ALA A 344 -53.92 -13.92 30.38
CA ALA A 344 -54.28 -14.66 29.16
C ALA A 344 -55.80 -14.91 29.06
N VAL A 345 -56.46 -15.31 30.16
CA VAL A 345 -57.92 -15.52 30.21
C VAL A 345 -58.69 -14.22 30.00
N LEU A 346 -58.24 -13.10 30.58
CA LEU A 346 -58.83 -11.78 30.36
C LEU A 346 -58.70 -11.33 28.89
N ALA A 347 -57.54 -11.54 28.26
CA ALA A 347 -57.34 -11.22 26.85
C ALA A 347 -58.27 -12.02 25.92
N VAL A 348 -58.43 -13.33 26.17
CA VAL A 348 -59.37 -14.19 25.42
C VAL A 348 -60.82 -13.75 25.64
N ALA A 349 -61.21 -13.43 26.88
CA ALA A 349 -62.57 -12.96 27.19
C ALA A 349 -62.90 -11.65 26.47
N LEU A 350 -61.99 -10.67 26.46
CA LEU A 350 -62.15 -9.41 25.74
C LEU A 350 -62.28 -9.61 24.23
N LEU A 351 -61.51 -10.54 23.66
CA LEU A 351 -61.56 -10.87 22.23
C LEU A 351 -62.91 -11.51 21.85
N ILE A 352 -63.46 -12.39 22.68
CA ILE A 352 -64.82 -12.96 22.49
C ILE A 352 -65.90 -11.87 22.55
N VAL A 353 -65.81 -10.94 23.50
CA VAL A 353 -66.73 -9.79 23.59
C VAL A 353 -66.64 -8.91 22.33
N GLY A 354 -65.43 -8.63 21.85
CA GLY A 354 -65.21 -7.89 20.61
C GLY A 354 -65.87 -8.54 19.39
N ILE A 355 -65.76 -9.86 19.25
CA ILE A 355 -66.43 -10.62 18.18
C ILE A 355 -67.95 -10.53 18.31
N PHE A 356 -68.51 -10.65 19.52
CA PHE A 356 -69.96 -10.52 19.75
C PHE A 356 -70.50 -9.14 19.39
N VAL A 357 -69.78 -8.07 19.76
CA VAL A 357 -70.12 -6.68 19.39
C VAL A 357 -70.04 -6.52 17.87
N PHE A 358 -68.98 -7.01 17.22
CA PHE A 358 -68.82 -6.93 15.77
C PHE A 358 -69.96 -7.63 15.02
N ILE A 359 -70.37 -8.83 15.45
CA ILE A 359 -71.51 -9.56 14.88
C ILE A 359 -72.82 -8.77 15.05
N LYS A 360 -73.08 -8.22 16.24
CA LYS A 360 -74.25 -7.35 16.51
C LYS A 360 -74.24 -6.10 15.60
N CYS A 361 -73.12 -5.40 15.50
CA CYS A 361 -72.97 -4.22 14.65
C CYS A 361 -73.14 -4.54 13.16
N ARG A 362 -72.60 -5.67 12.68
CA ARG A 362 -72.78 -6.11 11.29
C ARG A 362 -74.25 -6.43 10.99
N LYS A 363 -74.96 -7.07 11.93
CA LYS A 363 -76.39 -7.35 11.80
C LYS A 363 -77.26 -6.08 11.85
N TYR A 364 -76.79 -5.03 12.55
CA TYR A 364 -77.46 -3.72 12.61
C TYR A 364 -77.24 -2.85 11.37
N ARG A 365 -76.06 -2.93 10.71
CA ARG A 365 -75.82 -2.28 9.41
C ARG A 365 -76.67 -2.91 8.30
N ALA A 366 -76.86 -4.22 8.31
CA ALA A 366 -77.66 -4.93 7.31
C ALA A 366 -79.16 -4.55 7.32
N SER A 367 -79.69 -3.96 8.39
CA SER A 367 -81.09 -3.52 8.47
C SER A 367 -81.34 -2.04 8.16
N LYS A 368 -80.34 -1.32 7.62
CA LYS A 368 -80.44 0.12 7.29
C LYS A 368 -80.02 0.48 5.87
N GLN A 369 -79.85 -0.51 4.98
CA GLN A 369 -79.39 -0.28 3.61
C GLN A 369 -80.42 -0.76 2.57
N SER A 370 -81.64 -0.20 2.67
CA SER A 370 -82.72 -0.41 1.69
C SER A 370 -83.53 0.88 1.48
N GLU A 371 -82.87 1.97 1.11
CA GLU A 371 -83.54 3.19 0.63
C GLU A 371 -82.62 4.03 -0.28
N SER A 372 -83.22 4.73 -1.24
CA SER A 372 -82.63 5.51 -2.35
C SER A 372 -81.93 4.74 -3.48
N CYS A 373 -82.60 4.70 -4.63
CA CYS A 373 -82.02 4.56 -5.97
C CYS A 373 -81.83 5.96 -6.58
N GLU A 374 -80.86 6.11 -7.48
CA GLU A 374 -80.88 6.82 -8.77
C GLU A 374 -79.41 7.10 -9.18
N GLN A 375 -78.86 6.41 -10.18
CA GLN A 375 -79.05 6.60 -11.62
C GLN A 375 -78.15 7.71 -12.18
N ASN A 376 -77.09 7.32 -12.88
CA ASN A 376 -76.92 7.70 -14.28
C ASN A 376 -75.96 6.78 -15.03
N VAL A 377 -76.29 6.57 -16.30
CA VAL A 377 -75.61 5.69 -17.26
C VAL A 377 -74.90 6.57 -18.28
N TYR A 378 -73.70 6.19 -18.72
CA TYR A 378 -73.33 6.28 -20.13
C TYR A 378 -72.27 5.23 -20.52
N ASP A 379 -72.71 4.31 -21.39
CA ASP A 379 -71.94 3.57 -22.41
C ASP A 379 -71.00 4.51 -23.21
N SER A 380 -69.96 4.12 -23.96
CA SER A 380 -69.26 2.84 -24.20
C SER A 380 -67.84 3.22 -24.76
N THR A 381 -66.94 2.41 -25.34
CA THR A 381 -66.96 1.05 -25.93
C THR A 381 -65.54 0.46 -25.90
N VAL A 382 -65.36 -0.83 -26.21
CA VAL A 382 -64.07 -1.47 -26.58
C VAL A 382 -64.29 -2.28 -27.88
N PRO A 383 -63.30 -2.38 -28.80
CA PRO A 383 -62.73 -3.71 -29.05
C PRO A 383 -61.22 -3.73 -29.39
N THR A 384 -60.51 -4.70 -28.81
CA THR A 384 -59.22 -5.30 -29.21
C THR A 384 -59.43 -6.37 -30.31
N PRO A 385 -58.43 -7.12 -30.85
CA PRO A 385 -56.95 -7.03 -30.85
C PRO A 385 -56.29 -7.33 -32.25
N THR A 386 -55.07 -7.93 -32.24
CA THR A 386 -54.33 -8.78 -33.25
C THR A 386 -53.13 -8.11 -33.98
N PRO A 387 -52.12 -8.85 -34.54
CA PRO A 387 -50.89 -9.23 -33.81
C PRO A 387 -49.53 -8.81 -34.45
N THR A 388 -48.45 -9.25 -33.79
CA THR A 388 -46.98 -9.18 -34.05
C THR A 388 -46.49 -9.62 -35.47
N PRO A 389 -45.24 -9.31 -35.93
CA PRO A 389 -43.98 -9.86 -35.35
C PRO A 389 -42.66 -9.02 -35.39
N ALA A 390 -41.82 -9.26 -34.37
CA ALA A 390 -40.35 -9.45 -34.33
C ALA A 390 -39.32 -8.52 -35.02
N SER A 391 -38.46 -7.91 -34.19
CA SER A 391 -36.97 -7.86 -34.29
C SER A 391 -36.40 -7.37 -32.94
N VAL A 392 -35.76 -8.21 -32.10
CA VAL A 392 -34.31 -8.52 -32.10
C VAL A 392 -33.42 -7.27 -32.19
N TYR A 393 -32.98 -6.74 -31.04
CA TYR A 393 -31.56 -6.75 -30.61
C TYR A 393 -31.43 -6.26 -29.16
N ASP A 394 -30.71 -7.03 -28.33
CA ASP A 394 -30.27 -6.67 -26.97
C ASP A 394 -29.24 -5.53 -27.02
N THR A 395 -29.40 -4.45 -26.24
CA THR A 395 -29.04 -4.29 -24.81
C THR A 395 -27.55 -4.00 -24.59
N LEU A 396 -27.23 -2.73 -24.30
CA LEU A 396 -26.25 -2.37 -23.29
C LEU A 396 -26.67 -1.04 -22.65
N GLY A 397 -27.05 -1.07 -21.37
CA GLY A 397 -27.54 0.10 -20.65
C GLY A 397 -26.45 0.81 -19.86
N THR A 398 -26.26 2.09 -20.11
CA THR A 398 -25.63 3.04 -19.16
C THR A 398 -26.72 3.88 -18.52
N THR A 399 -26.82 3.88 -17.19
CA THR A 399 -27.68 4.82 -16.46
C THR A 399 -26.86 5.66 -15.52
N GLU A 400 -26.75 6.94 -15.86
CA GLU A 400 -26.50 8.04 -14.94
C GLU A 400 -27.66 8.17 -13.93
N ASN A 401 -27.37 8.80 -12.78
CA ASN A 401 -28.27 9.57 -11.90
C ASN A 401 -27.35 10.18 -10.83
N GLU A 402 -26.98 11.45 -10.91
CA GLU A 402 -27.77 12.64 -10.54
C GLU A 402 -28.28 12.67 -9.08
N ASN A 403 -27.62 13.56 -8.32
CA ASN A 403 -28.16 14.49 -7.32
C ASN A 403 -29.10 14.01 -6.19
N GLY A 404 -28.61 14.17 -4.96
CA GLY A 404 -29.43 14.33 -3.75
C GLY A 404 -28.64 15.01 -2.65
N SER A 405 -28.79 16.33 -2.48
CA SER A 405 -28.15 17.08 -1.39
C SER A 405 -29.01 17.14 -0.13
N SER A 406 -28.37 17.10 1.03
CA SER A 406 -28.93 17.67 2.26
C SER A 406 -27.81 18.22 3.14
N GLU A 407 -27.85 19.52 3.42
CA GLU A 407 -27.01 20.17 4.43
C GLU A 407 -27.30 19.60 5.84
N TYR A 408 -26.27 19.52 6.69
CA TYR A 408 -26.41 19.92 8.09
C TYR A 408 -25.05 20.30 8.69
N ASP A 409 -24.83 21.60 8.90
CA ASP A 409 -23.67 22.13 9.60
C ASP A 409 -23.70 21.79 11.09
N ARG A 410 -22.56 21.34 11.63
CA ARG A 410 -22.22 21.54 13.05
C ARG A 410 -20.71 21.47 13.30
N ALA A 411 -20.05 22.62 13.15
CA ALA A 411 -18.68 22.79 13.62
C ALA A 411 -18.62 22.71 15.15
N ILE A 412 -17.78 21.80 15.68
CA ILE A 412 -17.41 21.80 17.11
C ILE A 412 -16.04 22.44 17.24
N HIS A 413 -15.99 23.52 18.00
CA HIS A 413 -14.79 24.31 18.25
C HIS A 413 -14.03 23.70 19.43
N VAL A 414 -12.80 23.20 19.20
CA VAL A 414 -11.93 22.67 20.25
C VAL A 414 -10.92 23.75 20.66
N PRO A 415 -10.91 24.22 21.93
CA PRO A 415 -9.97 25.22 22.38
C PRO A 415 -8.57 24.62 22.62
N SER A 416 -7.55 25.28 22.11
CA SER A 416 -6.15 24.97 22.42
C SER A 416 -5.77 25.50 23.81
N PRO A 417 -5.20 24.70 24.72
CA PRO A 417 -4.67 25.22 25.97
C PRO A 417 -3.34 25.96 25.73
N ALA A 418 -3.22 27.16 26.29
CA ALA A 418 -1.97 27.91 26.30
C ALA A 418 -1.00 27.33 27.35
N SER A 419 0.29 27.24 27.01
CA SER A 419 1.35 26.89 27.95
C SER A 419 2.07 28.14 28.46
N GLU A 420 1.89 28.44 29.75
CA GLU A 420 2.76 29.39 30.47
C GLU A 420 4.11 28.72 30.76
N TYR A 421 5.20 29.27 30.24
CA TYR A 421 6.56 28.86 30.60
C TYR A 421 7.11 29.75 31.72
N THR A 422 7.19 29.21 32.92
CA THR A 422 7.91 29.84 34.05
C THR A 422 9.38 29.44 34.01
N THR A 423 10.26 30.42 33.81
CA THR A 423 11.72 30.21 33.76
C THR A 423 12.38 30.13 35.14
N LEU A 424 13.05 29.01 35.40
CA LEU A 424 14.18 28.82 36.31
C LEU A 424 14.85 27.50 35.88
N GLY A 425 16.14 27.38 35.57
CA GLY A 425 17.22 28.36 35.64
C GLY A 425 18.49 27.72 36.23
N GLN A 426 19.23 26.93 35.45
CA GLN A 426 20.63 26.64 35.73
C GLN A 426 21.42 26.21 34.48
N GLN A 427 22.68 26.61 34.43
CA GLN A 427 23.55 26.50 33.26
C GLN A 427 24.30 25.16 33.22
N SER A 428 24.48 24.61 32.03
CA SER A 428 25.75 23.98 31.66
C SER A 428 26.08 24.33 30.21
N GLN A 429 27.31 24.80 29.98
CA GLN A 429 27.81 25.10 28.64
C GLN A 429 28.39 23.83 28.02
N TYR A 430 27.98 23.51 26.80
CA TYR A 430 28.82 22.78 25.85
C TYR A 430 28.61 23.38 24.44
N GLU A 431 29.70 23.46 23.68
CA GLU A 431 29.78 24.27 22.48
C GLU A 431 29.07 23.63 21.28
N ASN A 432 28.43 24.47 20.47
CA ASN A 432 27.84 24.11 19.19
C ASN A 432 28.91 24.03 18.11
N THR A 433 29.11 22.86 17.48
CA THR A 433 29.88 22.76 16.25
C THR A 433 29.10 22.01 15.17
N ALA A 434 28.56 22.81 14.24
CA ALA A 434 28.22 22.51 12.84
C ALA A 434 27.43 21.24 12.46
N ASN A 435 26.27 21.47 11.84
CA ASN A 435 25.52 20.49 11.07
C ASN A 435 26.34 19.90 9.89
N GLN A 436 26.49 18.58 9.87
CA GLN A 436 26.59 17.79 8.62
C GLN A 436 25.79 16.48 8.80
N PRO A 437 24.90 16.11 7.87
CA PRO A 437 24.33 14.76 7.86
C PRO A 437 25.43 13.74 7.47
N PRO A 438 25.50 12.57 8.12
CA PRO A 438 26.53 11.59 7.82
C PRO A 438 26.36 11.03 6.40
N SER A 439 27.42 11.10 5.59
CA SER A 439 27.51 10.43 4.30
C SER A 439 27.51 8.92 4.50
N VAL A 440 26.47 8.25 3.99
CA VAL A 440 26.37 6.79 3.98
C VAL A 440 27.43 6.23 3.02
N TYR A 441 28.50 5.68 3.58
CA TYR A 441 29.49 4.93 2.82
C TYR A 441 28.91 3.57 2.43
N TYR A 442 28.71 3.36 1.12
CA TYR A 442 28.52 2.02 0.57
C TYR A 442 29.86 1.28 0.60
N ASN A 443 30.06 0.41 1.59
CA ASN A 443 31.12 -0.59 1.55
C ASN A 443 30.73 -1.72 0.60
N THR A 444 31.08 -1.59 -0.67
CA THR A 444 31.09 -2.70 -1.63
C THR A 444 32.21 -3.67 -1.28
N LEU A 445 31.89 -4.68 -0.46
CA LEU A 445 32.74 -5.85 -0.27
C LEU A 445 32.71 -6.72 -1.54
N SER A 446 33.70 -6.50 -2.41
CA SER A 446 33.89 -7.29 -3.62
C SER A 446 34.36 -8.72 -3.29
N GLY A 447 33.58 -9.71 -3.73
CA GLY A 447 34.03 -11.04 -4.16
C GLY A 447 34.98 -11.83 -3.25
N VAL A 448 34.42 -12.78 -2.50
CA VAL A 448 35.13 -14.04 -2.17
C VAL A 448 34.32 -15.20 -2.75
N SER A 449 34.89 -15.87 -3.76
CA SER A 449 34.33 -17.07 -4.37
C SER A 449 34.41 -18.25 -3.38
N MET A 450 33.26 -18.72 -2.89
CA MET A 450 33.17 -20.05 -2.27
C MET A 450 32.98 -21.12 -3.34
N THR A 451 34.09 -21.57 -3.93
CA THR A 451 34.11 -22.71 -4.87
C THR A 451 35.03 -23.81 -4.36
N GLU A 452 34.91 -24.20 -3.08
CA GLU A 452 35.63 -25.35 -2.52
C GLU A 452 34.96 -25.89 -1.24
N LYS A 453 33.99 -26.81 -1.42
CA LYS A 453 33.55 -27.88 -0.48
C LYS A 453 32.24 -28.52 -0.95
N LEU A 454 32.33 -29.36 -1.97
CA LEU A 454 31.28 -30.35 -2.33
C LEU A 454 31.91 -31.41 -3.25
N LYS A 455 32.93 -32.11 -2.75
CA LYS A 455 33.60 -33.20 -3.47
C LYS A 455 34.28 -34.21 -2.55
N GLU A 456 33.59 -34.61 -1.48
CA GLU A 456 34.05 -35.67 -0.59
C GLU A 456 32.89 -36.31 0.20
N GLU A 457 31.90 -36.87 -0.51
CA GLU A 457 30.91 -37.81 0.07
C GLU A 457 30.17 -38.60 -1.03
N THR A 458 30.90 -39.38 -1.82
CA THR A 458 30.30 -40.40 -2.72
C THR A 458 31.25 -41.57 -2.98
N ASP A 459 31.81 -42.14 -1.91
CA ASP A 459 32.50 -43.44 -1.95
C ASP A 459 32.26 -44.17 -0.62
N ASN A 460 31.20 -45.00 -0.57
CA ASN A 460 31.03 -46.11 0.40
C ASN A 460 29.70 -46.84 0.17
N SER A 461 29.68 -47.83 -0.74
CA SER A 461 28.99 -49.13 -0.52
C SER A 461 29.06 -49.99 -1.78
N ASN A 462 30.04 -50.89 -1.85
CA ASN A 462 30.04 -52.04 -2.76
C ASN A 462 30.82 -53.18 -2.10
N GLU A 463 30.12 -54.04 -1.34
CA GLU A 463 30.40 -55.47 -1.20
C GLU A 463 29.38 -56.10 -0.24
N TYR A 464 28.53 -56.99 -0.75
CA TYR A 464 28.07 -58.16 -0.01
C TYR A 464 27.78 -59.32 -0.97
N GLU A 465 28.02 -60.53 -0.48
CA GLU A 465 28.37 -61.68 -1.30
C GLU A 465 27.18 -62.36 -2.02
N ASN A 466 27.50 -62.90 -3.20
CA ASN A 466 26.72 -63.91 -3.90
C ASN A 466 27.06 -65.31 -3.35
N PRO A 467 26.09 -66.23 -3.19
CA PRO A 467 26.39 -67.57 -3.66
C PRO A 467 25.27 -68.33 -4.39
N LYS A 468 25.65 -68.81 -5.58
CA LYS A 468 25.42 -70.16 -6.14
C LYS A 468 24.01 -70.54 -6.63
N GLY A 469 23.90 -70.59 -7.96
CA GLY A 469 22.95 -71.45 -8.66
C GLY A 469 23.48 -72.88 -8.88
N HIS A 470 22.56 -73.85 -8.78
CA HIS A 470 22.68 -75.28 -9.11
C HIS A 470 21.23 -75.79 -9.22
N LYS A 471 20.79 -76.63 -10.17
CA LYS A 471 21.39 -77.35 -11.30
C LYS A 471 20.32 -77.48 -12.40
N GLU A 472 20.73 -77.63 -13.66
CA GLU A 472 20.08 -78.61 -14.55
C GLU A 472 21.14 -79.36 -15.37
N THR A 473 21.10 -80.68 -15.29
CA THR A 473 21.76 -81.60 -16.22
C THR A 473 20.72 -82.62 -16.65
N GLY A 474 20.27 -82.51 -17.89
CA GLY A 474 19.51 -83.55 -18.57
C GLY A 474 20.34 -84.09 -19.74
N LYS A 475 20.66 -85.39 -19.66
CA LYS A 475 21.40 -86.22 -20.62
C LYS A 475 22.91 -85.95 -20.76
#